data_AF-A0A6A1R131-F1
#
_entry.id   AF-A0A6A1R131-F1
#
_cell.length_a   1.000
_cell.length_b   1.000
_cell.length_c   1.000
_cell.angle_alpha   90.00
_cell.angle_beta   90.00
_cell.angle_gamma   90.00
#
_symmetry.space_group_name_H-M   'P 1'
#
loop_
_entity.id
_entity.type
_entity.pdbx_description
1 polymer ?
#
loop_
_entity_poly.entity_id
_entity_poly.type
_entity_poly.pdbx_seq_one_letter_code
_entity_poly.pdbx_strand_id
1 'polypeptide(L)'
;MIGILPISIYAFISDQKKKRLFTKDIQEKLENKIDIDVEIIRQIAKARGMKEVMATTSIRKLMAESRSSEENNLYLDLCKQMEEITPYADLPQDARSSILKLREIVKKNEPDYETQIIEPIVSNLSAYVELKQDYARSKKITWVVNFVSIISFVFGIWGFYISSQSPDIHEIKEVMHRVVGEYVLTPSQEKD
;
A
#
# COMPACT_ATOMS: atom_id res chain seq x y z
N MET A 1 15.96 -11.46 -16.26
CA MET A 1 14.71 -10.77 -15.86
C MET A 1 14.79 -10.20 -14.43
N ILE A 2 15.95 -9.65 -14.02
CA ILE A 2 16.22 -9.22 -12.62
C ILE A 2 16.22 -7.69 -12.46
N GLY A 3 16.37 -6.93 -13.56
CA GLY A 3 16.52 -5.46 -13.52
C GLY A 3 15.24 -4.63 -13.32
N ILE A 4 14.05 -5.23 -13.40
CA ILE A 4 12.76 -4.48 -13.31
C ILE A 4 12.25 -4.38 -11.85
N LEU A 5 12.70 -5.29 -10.98
CA LEU A 5 12.33 -5.32 -9.56
C LEU A 5 12.79 -4.09 -8.78
N PRO A 6 14.06 -3.63 -8.84
CA PRO A 6 14.48 -2.49 -8.03
C PRO A 6 13.81 -1.19 -8.46
N ILE A 7 13.57 -1.00 -9.76
CA ILE A 7 12.97 0.23 -10.31
C ILE A 7 11.50 0.35 -9.91
N SER A 8 10.74 -0.74 -10.00
CA SER A 8 9.32 -0.76 -9.64
C SER A 8 9.08 -0.62 -8.14
N ILE A 9 9.95 -1.20 -7.32
CA ILE A 9 9.94 -1.05 -5.85
C ILE A 9 10.33 0.38 -5.47
N TYR A 10 11.39 0.93 -6.07
CA TYR A 10 11.82 2.31 -5.81
C TYR A 10 10.74 3.34 -6.18
N ALA A 11 10.12 3.19 -7.35
CA ALA A 11 9.02 4.05 -7.78
C ALA A 11 7.86 3.99 -6.78
N PHE A 12 7.48 2.78 -6.33
CA PHE A 12 6.43 2.60 -5.34
C PHE A 12 6.77 3.26 -3.98
N ILE A 13 8.01 3.07 -3.48
CA ILE A 13 8.47 3.70 -2.24
C ILE A 13 8.45 5.23 -2.37
N SER A 14 8.88 5.76 -3.52
CA SER A 14 8.90 7.19 -3.77
C SER A 14 7.48 7.79 -3.76
N ASP A 15 6.50 7.11 -4.36
CA ASP A 15 5.12 7.57 -4.40
C ASP A 15 4.45 7.51 -3.02
N GLN A 16 4.73 6.47 -2.22
CA GLN A 16 4.27 6.39 -0.83
C GLN A 16 4.87 7.51 0.02
N LYS A 17 6.15 7.82 -0.17
CA LYS A 17 6.82 8.93 0.54
C LYS A 17 6.19 10.28 0.19
N LYS A 18 5.91 10.54 -1.09
CA LYS A 18 5.23 11.76 -1.54
C LYS A 18 3.86 11.91 -0.89
N LYS A 19 3.04 10.85 -0.92
CA LYS A 19 1.71 10.83 -0.29
C LYS A 19 1.79 11.12 1.20
N ARG A 20 2.67 10.44 1.92
CA ARG A 20 2.83 10.63 3.37
C ARG A 20 3.23 12.07 3.71
N LEU A 21 4.15 12.66 2.95
CA LEU A 21 4.57 14.05 3.16
C LEU A 21 3.45 15.05 2.84
N PHE A 22 2.72 14.84 1.74
CA PHE A 22 1.57 15.66 1.38
C PHE A 22 0.49 15.65 2.47
N THR A 23 0.11 14.45 2.95
CA THR A 23 -0.87 14.29 4.03
C THR A 23 -0.41 14.99 5.30
N LYS A 24 0.88 14.88 5.64
CA LYS A 24 1.46 15.54 6.81
C LYS A 24 1.42 17.07 6.67
N ASP A 25 1.77 17.62 5.51
CA ASP A 25 1.76 19.07 5.28
C ASP A 25 0.35 19.66 5.43
N ILE A 26 -0.68 18.93 4.97
CA ILE A 26 -2.09 19.33 5.15
C ILE A 26 -2.47 19.31 6.63
N GLN A 27 -2.16 18.23 7.33
CA GLN A 27 -2.46 18.10 8.76
C GLN A 27 -1.75 19.17 9.59
N GLU A 28 -0.46 19.42 9.35
CA GLU A 28 0.29 20.49 10.02
C GLU A 28 -0.32 21.87 9.76
N LYS A 29 -0.81 22.14 8.54
CA LYS A 29 -1.48 23.41 8.24
C LYS A 29 -2.81 23.56 8.98
N LEU A 30 -3.58 22.47 9.12
CA LEU A 30 -4.82 22.46 9.90
C LEU A 30 -4.56 22.63 11.40
N GLU A 31 -3.56 21.94 11.95
CA GLU A 31 -3.15 22.08 13.35
C GLU A 31 -2.73 23.52 13.67
N ASN A 32 -2.07 24.17 12.71
CA ASN A 32 -1.68 25.59 12.81
C ASN A 32 -2.82 26.57 12.52
N LYS A 33 -4.07 26.11 12.36
CA LYS A 33 -5.26 26.91 12.05
C LYS A 33 -5.10 27.78 10.79
N ILE A 34 -4.32 27.31 9.82
CA ILE A 34 -4.20 27.97 8.52
C ILE A 34 -5.42 27.55 7.71
N ASP A 35 -6.14 28.53 7.17
CA ASP A 35 -7.24 28.26 6.25
C ASP A 35 -6.70 27.59 4.98
N ILE A 36 -7.22 26.40 4.67
CA ILE A 36 -6.75 25.60 3.55
C ILE A 36 -7.79 25.69 2.44
N ASP A 37 -7.41 26.33 1.35
CA ASP A 37 -8.17 26.33 0.10
C ASP A 37 -7.61 25.30 -0.90
N VAL A 38 -8.32 25.15 -2.01
CA VAL A 38 -7.92 24.23 -3.08
C VAL A 38 -6.61 24.65 -3.75
N GLU A 39 -6.32 25.94 -3.84
CA GLU A 39 -5.11 26.44 -4.49
C GLU A 39 -3.86 26.10 -3.66
N ILE A 40 -3.92 26.23 -2.33
CA ILE A 40 -2.90 25.78 -1.40
C ILE A 40 -2.67 24.27 -1.56
N ILE A 41 -3.73 23.47 -1.63
CA ILE A 41 -3.63 22.02 -1.87
C ILE A 41 -2.91 21.71 -3.18
N ARG A 42 -3.25 22.41 -4.26
CA ARG A 42 -2.61 22.23 -5.58
C ARG A 42 -1.15 22.65 -5.56
N GLN A 43 -0.81 23.73 -4.86
CA GLN A 43 0.57 24.18 -4.70
C GLN A 43 1.41 23.18 -3.91
N ILE A 44 0.89 22.64 -2.81
CA ILE A 44 1.56 21.58 -2.05
C ILE A 44 1.73 20.33 -2.94
N ALA A 45 0.68 19.92 -3.66
CA ALA A 45 0.75 18.77 -4.57
C ALA A 45 1.83 18.97 -5.66
N LYS A 46 1.87 20.15 -6.30
CA LYS A 46 2.89 20.52 -7.30
C LYS A 46 4.30 20.53 -6.69
N ALA A 47 4.48 21.15 -5.52
CA ALA A 47 5.76 21.19 -4.82
C ALA A 47 6.29 19.79 -4.46
N ARG A 48 5.39 18.83 -4.22
CA ARG A 48 5.71 17.43 -3.95
C ARG A 48 5.82 16.56 -5.22
N GLY A 49 5.63 17.14 -6.41
CA GLY A 49 5.62 16.41 -7.68
C GLY A 49 4.51 15.36 -7.76
N MET A 50 3.37 15.62 -7.11
CA MET A 50 2.17 14.79 -7.14
C MET A 50 1.22 15.27 -8.23
N LYS A 51 0.58 14.32 -8.91
CA LYS A 51 -0.53 14.62 -9.81
C LYS A 51 -1.76 15.03 -9.00
N GLU A 52 -2.57 15.94 -9.52
CA GLU A 52 -3.80 16.43 -8.86
C GLU A 52 -4.73 15.27 -8.47
N VAL A 53 -4.87 14.26 -9.34
CA VAL A 53 -5.62 13.02 -9.05
C VAL A 53 -5.15 12.36 -7.75
N MET A 54 -3.84 12.24 -7.55
CA MET A 54 -3.29 11.61 -6.35
C MET A 54 -3.49 12.48 -5.11
N ALA A 55 -3.52 13.80 -5.27
CA ALA A 55 -3.85 14.73 -4.19
C ALA A 55 -5.32 14.57 -3.79
N THR A 56 -6.26 14.56 -4.74
CA THR A 56 -7.70 14.32 -4.49
C THR A 56 -7.92 12.98 -3.79
N THR A 57 -7.30 11.89 -4.27
CA THR A 57 -7.41 10.58 -3.60
C THR A 57 -6.86 10.61 -2.17
N SER A 58 -5.78 11.37 -1.93
CA SER A 58 -5.19 11.49 -0.59
C SER A 58 -6.09 12.29 0.36
N ILE A 59 -6.81 13.30 -0.14
CA ILE A 59 -7.80 14.06 0.64
C ILE A 59 -9.05 13.22 0.91
N ARG A 60 -9.58 12.47 -0.07
CA ARG A 60 -10.67 11.52 0.18
C ARG A 60 -10.31 10.49 1.25
N LYS A 61 -9.05 10.08 1.28
CA LYS A 61 -8.55 9.18 2.32
C LYS A 61 -8.51 9.87 3.70
N LEU A 62 -8.06 11.13 3.77
CA LEU A 62 -8.13 11.93 5.00
C LEU A 62 -9.57 12.13 5.49
N MET A 63 -10.51 12.38 4.56
CA MET A 63 -11.95 12.45 4.86
C MET A 63 -12.45 11.14 5.51
N ALA A 64 -12.09 9.98 4.93
CA ALA A 64 -12.46 8.67 5.48
C ALA A 64 -11.80 8.36 6.84
N GLU A 65 -10.62 8.90 7.12
CA GLU A 65 -9.87 8.72 8.37
C GLU A 65 -10.21 9.77 9.44
N SER A 66 -10.95 10.82 9.08
CA SER A 66 -11.30 11.93 9.96
C SER A 66 -12.19 11.48 11.13
N ARG A 67 -11.91 12.01 12.33
CA ARG A 67 -12.66 11.68 13.56
C ARG A 67 -13.61 12.80 13.98
N SER A 68 -13.37 14.03 13.52
CA SER A 68 -14.22 15.18 13.77
C SER A 68 -15.16 15.44 12.59
N SER A 69 -16.42 15.77 12.89
CA SER A 69 -17.41 16.18 11.90
C SER A 69 -16.97 17.43 11.13
N GLU A 70 -16.27 18.34 11.81
CA GLU A 70 -15.78 19.60 11.23
C GLU A 70 -14.67 19.36 10.19
N GLU A 71 -13.69 18.50 10.51
CA GLU A 71 -12.64 18.08 9.58
C GLU A 71 -13.21 17.32 8.39
N ASN A 72 -14.18 16.45 8.62
CA ASN A 72 -14.83 15.68 7.57
C ASN A 72 -15.52 16.61 6.55
N ASN A 73 -16.30 17.58 7.04
CA ASN A 73 -16.98 18.56 6.19
C ASN A 73 -15.99 19.43 5.41
N LEU A 74 -14.87 19.82 6.03
CA LEU A 74 -13.82 20.57 5.35
C LEU A 74 -13.19 19.75 4.20
N TYR A 75 -12.81 18.49 4.46
CA TYR A 75 -12.26 17.63 3.41
C TYR A 75 -13.27 17.30 2.31
N LEU A 76 -14.55 17.15 2.66
CA LEU A 76 -15.63 16.94 1.71
C LEU A 76 -15.78 18.14 0.76
N ASP A 77 -15.76 19.35 1.31
CA ASP A 77 -15.86 20.59 0.52
C ASP A 77 -14.65 20.74 -0.41
N LEU A 78 -13.44 20.50 0.12
CA LEU A 78 -12.22 20.50 -0.68
C LEU A 78 -12.23 19.45 -1.79
N CYS A 79 -12.79 18.26 -1.55
CA CYS A 79 -12.96 17.24 -2.58
C CYS A 79 -13.89 17.71 -3.70
N LYS A 80 -15.04 18.32 -3.34
CA LYS A 80 -16.00 18.86 -4.33
C LYS A 80 -15.36 19.94 -5.19
N GLN A 81 -14.72 20.92 -4.57
CA GLN A 81 -14.07 22.00 -5.29
C GLN A 81 -12.91 21.47 -6.18
N MET A 82 -12.16 20.46 -5.75
CA MET A 82 -11.15 19.81 -6.59
C MET A 82 -11.76 19.05 -7.78
N GLU A 83 -12.91 18.41 -7.61
CA GLU A 83 -13.63 17.71 -8.66
C GLU A 83 -14.21 18.66 -9.71
N GLU A 84 -14.64 19.86 -9.31
CA GLU A 84 -15.07 20.91 -10.25
C GLU A 84 -13.93 21.38 -11.15
N ILE A 85 -12.72 21.53 -10.60
CA ILE A 85 -11.54 21.96 -11.37
C ILE A 85 -11.04 20.85 -12.28
N THR A 86 -11.04 19.61 -11.80
CA THR A 86 -10.57 18.44 -12.56
C THR A 86 -11.62 17.33 -12.56
N PRO A 87 -12.66 17.45 -13.40
CA PRO A 87 -13.71 16.44 -13.47
C PRO A 87 -13.15 15.11 -13.94
N TYR A 88 -13.61 14.03 -13.30
CA TYR A 88 -13.22 12.65 -13.60
C TYR A 88 -11.70 12.40 -13.52
N ALA A 89 -11.05 13.04 -12.54
CA ALA A 89 -9.62 12.91 -12.27
C ALA A 89 -9.16 11.46 -12.12
N ASP A 90 -10.00 10.61 -11.56
CA ASP A 90 -9.82 9.17 -11.35
C ASP A 90 -9.73 8.35 -12.65
N LEU A 91 -10.20 8.89 -13.78
CA LEU A 91 -10.16 8.21 -15.07
C LEU A 91 -8.82 8.43 -15.82
N PRO A 92 -8.38 7.47 -16.65
CA PRO A 92 -7.28 7.68 -17.58
C PRO A 92 -7.52 8.90 -18.48
N GLN A 93 -6.45 9.60 -18.85
CA GLN A 93 -6.53 10.85 -19.63
C GLN A 93 -7.36 10.69 -20.93
N ASP A 94 -7.20 9.57 -21.63
CA ASP A 94 -7.95 9.26 -22.85
C ASP A 94 -9.45 9.10 -22.58
N ALA A 95 -9.80 8.36 -21.52
CA ALA A 95 -11.19 8.16 -21.09
C ALA A 95 -11.81 9.47 -20.61
N ARG A 96 -11.08 10.26 -19.82
CA ARG A 96 -11.50 11.59 -19.35
C ARG A 96 -11.83 12.51 -20.52
N SER A 97 -10.94 12.60 -21.50
CA SER A 97 -11.16 13.44 -22.68
C SER A 97 -12.35 13.00 -23.52
N SER A 98 -12.60 11.68 -23.59
CA SER A 98 -13.73 11.11 -24.32
C SER A 98 -15.05 11.39 -23.60
N ILE A 99 -15.11 11.25 -22.27
CA ILE A 99 -16.30 11.55 -21.48
C ILE A 99 -16.63 13.04 -21.50
N LEU A 100 -15.63 13.92 -21.42
CA LEU A 100 -15.87 15.37 -21.51
C LEU A 100 -16.51 15.76 -22.85
N LYS A 101 -16.01 15.20 -23.96
CA LYS A 101 -16.63 15.40 -25.28
C LYS A 101 -18.03 14.82 -25.37
N LEU A 102 -18.24 13.62 -24.81
CA LEU A 102 -19.55 12.98 -24.79
C LEU A 102 -20.55 13.83 -23.99
N ARG A 103 -20.12 14.38 -22.86
CA ARG A 103 -20.90 15.30 -22.03
C ARG A 103 -21.31 16.55 -22.78
N GLU A 104 -20.38 17.17 -23.52
CA GLU A 104 -20.70 18.33 -24.38
C GLU A 104 -21.73 17.98 -25.46
N ILE A 105 -21.62 16.80 -26.07
CA ILE A 105 -22.58 16.35 -27.10
C ILE A 105 -23.95 16.09 -26.48
N VAL A 106 -24.02 15.39 -25.35
CA VAL A 106 -25.29 15.10 -24.67
C VAL A 106 -25.93 16.39 -24.18
N LYS A 107 -25.16 17.28 -23.54
CA LYS A 107 -25.65 18.59 -23.09
C LYS A 107 -26.20 19.46 -24.23
N LYS A 108 -25.63 19.34 -25.44
CA LYS A 108 -26.09 20.08 -26.62
C LYS A 108 -27.37 19.52 -27.23
N ASN A 109 -27.60 18.21 -27.15
CA ASN A 109 -28.74 17.56 -27.81
C ASN A 109 -29.90 17.25 -26.86
N GLU A 110 -29.60 16.83 -25.62
CA GLU A 110 -30.58 16.42 -24.60
C GLU A 110 -30.07 16.75 -23.18
N PRO A 111 -30.24 18.01 -22.71
CA PRO A 111 -29.70 18.49 -21.43
C PRO A 111 -30.24 17.72 -20.22
N ASP A 112 -31.51 17.30 -20.27
CA ASP A 112 -32.20 16.61 -19.17
C ASP A 112 -31.72 15.17 -18.96
N TYR A 113 -31.04 14.60 -19.96
CA TYR A 113 -30.52 13.23 -19.95
C TYR A 113 -29.02 13.16 -19.63
N GLU A 114 -28.34 14.29 -19.46
CA GLU A 114 -26.91 14.34 -19.13
C GLU A 114 -26.59 13.46 -17.91
N THR A 115 -27.30 13.67 -16.81
CA THR A 115 -27.12 12.90 -15.56
C THR A 115 -27.59 11.45 -15.68
N GLN A 116 -28.54 11.16 -16.57
CA GLN A 116 -29.05 9.79 -16.72
C GLN A 116 -28.14 8.90 -17.57
N ILE A 117 -27.38 9.51 -18.49
CA ILE A 117 -26.52 8.79 -19.43
C ILE A 117 -25.05 8.83 -18.97
N ILE A 118 -24.54 10.00 -18.59
CA ILE A 118 -23.12 10.18 -18.31
C ILE A 118 -22.74 9.61 -16.94
N GLU A 119 -23.51 9.89 -15.89
CA GLU A 119 -23.20 9.45 -14.52
C GLU A 119 -23.03 7.92 -14.39
N PRO A 120 -23.93 7.06 -14.95
CA PRO A 120 -23.76 5.61 -14.87
C PRO A 120 -22.54 5.10 -15.63
N ILE A 121 -22.20 5.73 -16.76
CA ILE A 121 -21.01 5.38 -17.55
C ILE A 121 -19.76 5.71 -16.76
N VAL A 122 -19.70 6.92 -16.19
CA VAL A 122 -18.59 7.38 -15.35
C VAL A 122 -18.43 6.44 -14.16
N SER A 123 -19.51 6.18 -13.42
CA SER A 123 -19.51 5.31 -12.23
C SER A 123 -18.97 3.92 -12.53
N ASN A 124 -19.42 3.29 -13.62
CA ASN A 124 -18.90 1.98 -14.03
C ASN A 124 -17.43 2.03 -14.45
N LEU A 125 -16.99 3.09 -15.12
CA LEU A 125 -15.59 3.26 -15.51
C LEU A 125 -14.69 3.46 -14.29
N SER A 126 -15.12 4.29 -13.34
CA SER A 126 -14.43 4.50 -12.07
C SER A 126 -14.30 3.20 -11.30
N ALA A 127 -15.40 2.45 -11.15
CA ALA A 127 -15.40 1.14 -10.50
C ALA A 127 -14.45 0.15 -11.20
N TYR A 128 -14.41 0.14 -12.53
CA TYR A 128 -13.48 -0.71 -13.29
C TYR A 128 -12.02 -0.33 -13.06
N VAL A 129 -11.71 0.97 -13.02
CA VAL A 129 -10.36 1.47 -12.73
C VAL A 129 -9.93 1.08 -11.31
N GLU A 130 -10.81 1.24 -10.33
CA GLU A 130 -10.57 0.80 -8.95
C GLU A 130 -10.32 -0.71 -8.88
N LEU A 131 -11.17 -1.52 -9.51
CA LEU A 131 -11.04 -2.98 -9.52
C LEU A 131 -9.70 -3.41 -10.15
N LYS A 132 -9.29 -2.76 -11.24
CA LYS A 132 -8.01 -3.02 -11.90
C LYS A 132 -6.83 -2.64 -11.01
N GLN A 133 -6.94 -1.54 -10.28
CA GLN A 133 -5.91 -1.09 -9.35
C GLN A 133 -5.77 -2.05 -8.16
N ASP A 134 -6.90 -2.52 -7.61
CA ASP A 134 -6.92 -3.49 -6.51
C ASP A 134 -6.38 -4.84 -6.95
N TYR A 135 -6.73 -5.31 -8.14
CA TYR A 135 -6.16 -6.50 -8.72
C TYR A 135 -4.63 -6.39 -8.88
N ALA A 136 -4.15 -5.25 -9.40
CA ALA A 136 -2.71 -5.01 -9.56
C ALA A 136 -1.98 -4.97 -8.20
N ARG A 137 -2.61 -4.41 -7.16
CA ARG A 137 -2.07 -4.41 -5.79
C ARG A 137 -2.04 -5.81 -5.21
N SER A 138 -3.14 -6.55 -5.32
CA SER A 138 -3.26 -7.93 -4.84
C SER A 138 -2.19 -8.82 -5.48
N LYS A 139 -2.03 -8.74 -6.81
CA LYS A 139 -0.98 -9.48 -7.54
C LYS A 139 0.42 -9.23 -7.00
N LYS A 140 0.75 -7.99 -6.64
CA LYS A 140 2.05 -7.64 -6.04
C LYS A 140 2.22 -8.27 -4.66
N ILE A 141 1.19 -8.21 -3.82
CA ILE A 141 1.21 -8.81 -2.48
C ILE A 141 1.34 -10.33 -2.58
N THR A 142 0.52 -10.99 -3.41
CA THR A 142 0.58 -12.44 -3.64
C THR A 142 1.96 -12.86 -4.10
N TRP A 143 2.60 -12.09 -4.99
CA TRP A 143 3.96 -12.40 -5.43
C TRP A 143 4.99 -12.36 -4.29
N VAL A 144 4.92 -11.34 -3.42
CA VAL A 144 5.79 -11.24 -2.23
C VAL A 144 5.53 -12.39 -1.26
N VAL A 145 4.25 -12.69 -0.97
CA VAL A 145 3.88 -13.79 -0.08
C VAL A 145 4.39 -15.13 -0.62
N ASN A 146 4.21 -15.39 -1.92
CA ASN A 146 4.71 -16.61 -2.55
C ASN A 146 6.24 -16.72 -2.46
N PHE A 147 6.96 -15.61 -2.65
CA PHE A 147 8.41 -15.58 -2.51
C PHE A 147 8.86 -15.91 -1.09
N VAL A 148 8.23 -15.31 -0.07
CA VAL A 148 8.49 -15.62 1.34
C VAL A 148 8.18 -17.08 1.64
N SER A 149 7.04 -17.60 1.17
CA SER A 149 6.66 -19.02 1.35
C SER A 149 7.70 -19.97 0.76
N ILE A 150 8.25 -19.69 -0.42
CA ILE A 150 9.30 -20.51 -1.03
C ILE A 150 10.57 -20.50 -0.16
N ILE A 151 10.99 -19.32 0.31
CA ILE A 151 12.17 -19.21 1.19
C ILE A 151 11.95 -19.98 2.50
N SER A 152 10.80 -19.77 3.15
CA SER A 152 10.43 -20.49 4.37
C SER A 152 10.39 -22.00 4.17
N PHE A 153 9.92 -22.47 3.01
CA PHE A 153 9.92 -23.88 2.68
C PHE A 153 11.34 -24.46 2.55
N VAL A 154 12.25 -23.75 1.88
CA VAL A 154 13.65 -24.17 1.75
C VAL A 154 14.34 -24.25 3.11
N PHE A 155 14.16 -23.23 3.98
CA PHE A 155 14.69 -23.26 5.35
C PHE A 155 14.06 -24.38 6.20
N GLY A 156 12.78 -24.67 5.99
CA GLY A 156 12.10 -25.80 6.65
C GLY A 156 12.73 -27.15 6.29
N ILE A 157 12.99 -27.39 4.99
CA ILE A 157 13.69 -28.59 4.51
C ILE A 157 15.11 -28.65 5.09
N TRP A 158 15.83 -27.53 5.13
CA TRP A 158 17.17 -27.47 5.69
C TRP A 158 17.20 -27.79 7.19
N GLY A 159 16.26 -27.24 7.95
CA GLY A 159 16.10 -27.55 9.38
C GLY A 159 15.74 -29.01 9.62
N PHE A 160 14.88 -29.58 8.77
CA PHE A 160 14.54 -31.00 8.81
C PHE A 160 15.77 -31.90 8.51
N TYR A 161 16.59 -31.52 7.54
CA TYR A 161 17.83 -32.24 7.21
C TYR A 161 18.79 -32.28 8.41
N ILE A 162 19.01 -31.16 9.09
CA ILE A 162 19.83 -31.10 10.31
C ILE A 162 19.21 -31.97 11.41
N SER A 163 17.90 -31.85 11.63
CA SER A 163 17.20 -32.63 12.65
C SER A 163 17.32 -34.14 12.39
N SER A 164 17.36 -34.57 11.14
CA SER A 164 17.50 -35.99 10.78
C SER A 164 18.91 -36.54 11.01
N GLN A 165 19.93 -35.69 11.19
CA GLN A 165 21.29 -36.08 11.59
C GLN A 165 21.51 -36.02 13.11
N SER A 166 20.45 -35.80 13.90
CA SER A 166 20.55 -35.82 15.36
C SER A 166 20.95 -37.22 15.85
N PRO A 167 21.85 -37.34 16.86
CA PRO A 167 22.33 -38.64 17.35
C PRO A 167 21.19 -39.55 17.81
N ASP A 168 21.28 -40.84 17.51
CA ASP A 168 20.29 -41.83 17.94
C ASP A 168 20.40 -42.08 19.46
N ILE A 169 19.30 -42.49 20.10
CA ILE A 169 19.19 -42.70 21.56
C ILE A 169 20.28 -43.69 22.06
N HIS A 170 20.73 -44.59 21.18
CA HIS A 170 21.81 -45.53 21.45
C HIS A 170 23.19 -44.87 21.57
N GLU A 171 23.52 -43.90 20.70
CA GLU A 171 24.77 -43.13 20.79
C GLU A 171 24.77 -42.23 22.03
N ILE A 172 23.62 -41.66 22.38
CA ILE A 172 23.45 -40.86 23.59
C ILE A 172 23.68 -41.73 24.83
N LYS A 173 23.12 -42.94 24.87
CA LYS A 173 23.35 -43.89 25.98
C LYS A 173 24.80 -44.32 26.09
N GLU A 174 25.48 -44.58 24.98
CA GLU A 174 26.88 -45.00 24.98
C GLU A 174 27.81 -43.90 25.48
N VAL A 175 27.60 -42.66 25.02
CA VAL A 175 28.34 -41.48 25.53
C VAL A 175 28.03 -41.26 27.02
N MET A 176 26.77 -41.40 27.44
CA MET A 176 26.36 -41.22 28.83
C MET A 176 26.94 -42.31 29.75
N HIS A 177 27.01 -43.56 29.30
CA HIS A 177 27.70 -44.64 30.02
C HIS A 177 29.21 -44.43 30.10
N ARG A 178 29.82 -43.88 29.04
CA ARG A 178 31.26 -43.54 29.04
C ARG A 178 31.56 -42.40 30.02
N VAL A 179 30.78 -41.32 29.99
CA VAL A 179 30.94 -40.17 30.90
C VAL A 179 30.65 -40.57 32.34
N VAL A 180 29.56 -41.30 32.61
CA VAL A 180 29.25 -41.76 33.97
C VAL A 180 30.27 -42.79 34.45
N GLY A 181 30.76 -43.68 33.58
CA GLY A 181 31.82 -44.64 33.92
C GLY A 181 33.17 -43.95 34.23
N GLU A 182 33.51 -42.89 33.51
CA GLU A 182 34.73 -42.10 33.73
C GLU A 182 34.64 -41.29 35.03
N TYR A 183 33.47 -40.71 35.35
CA TYR A 183 33.23 -40.04 36.63
C TYR A 183 33.18 -40.99 37.85
N VAL A 184 32.76 -42.24 37.67
CA VAL A 184 32.75 -43.25 38.74
C VAL A 184 34.15 -43.84 38.99
N LEU A 185 35.09 -43.71 38.05
CA LEU A 185 36.45 -44.25 38.14
C LEU A 185 37.54 -43.23 38.52
N THR A 186 37.23 -41.92 38.55
CA THR A 186 38.07 -40.92 39.21
C THR A 186 37.53 -40.60 40.60
N PRO A 187 37.98 -41.29 41.67
CA PRO A 187 37.80 -40.77 43.01
C PRO A 187 38.55 -39.44 43.08
N SER A 188 37.86 -38.44 43.62
CA SER A 188 38.38 -37.14 44.04
C SER A 188 39.81 -37.24 44.58
N GLN A 189 40.79 -36.90 43.76
CA GLN A 189 42.11 -36.46 44.22
C GLN A 189 42.01 -34.95 44.45
N GLU A 190 41.26 -34.55 45.48
CA GLU A 190 41.39 -33.22 46.05
C GLU A 190 42.04 -33.38 47.41
N LYS A 191 43.26 -32.85 47.50
CA LYS A 191 44.20 -32.92 48.62
C LYS A 191 43.65 -32.15 49.82
N ASP A 192 43.78 -32.75 51.00
CA ASP A 192 44.38 -32.13 52.18
C ASP A 192 45.13 -33.20 52.98
#